data_AF-A0A8K0CP43-F1
#
_entry.id   AF-A0A8K0CP43-F1
#
_cell.length_a   1.000
_cell.length_b   1.000
_cell.length_c   1.000
_cell.angle_alpha   90.00
_cell.angle_beta   90.00
_cell.angle_gamma   90.00
#
_symmetry.space_group_name_H-M   'P 1'
#
loop_
_entity.id
_entity.type
_entity.pdbx_description
1 polymer ?
#
loop_
_entity_poly.entity_id
_entity_poly.type
_entity_poly.pdbx_seq_one_letter_code
_entity_poly.pdbx_strand_id
1 'polypeptide(L)' 'ARAISDAIYSSNWYRQHFPSLIQPILIMIQNSQREITITGGGIIIINARTVLNIFKVAWSACTVIKSIK' A
#
# COMPACT_ATOMS: atom_id res chain seq x y z
N ALA A 1 0.96 -5.79 -1.14
CA ALA A 1 0.71 -7.03 -1.90
C ALA A 1 0.12 -6.78 -3.28
N ARG A 2 -0.55 -5.65 -3.55
CA ARG A 2 -1.19 -5.30 -4.85
C ARG A 2 -0.48 -5.74 -6.14
N ALA A 3 0.85 -5.57 -6.23
CA ALA A 3 1.64 -6.03 -7.37
C ALA A 3 1.51 -7.55 -7.65
N ILE A 4 1.34 -8.36 -6.60
CA ILE A 4 1.12 -9.81 -6.69
C ILE A 4 -0.25 -10.10 -7.29
N SER A 5 -1.33 -9.46 -6.83
CA SER A 5 -2.65 -9.62 -7.46
C SER A 5 -2.68 -9.16 -8.91
N ASP A 6 -1.96 -8.09 -9.24
CA ASP A 6 -1.89 -7.58 -10.61
C ASP A 6 -1.14 -8.57 -11.51
N ALA A 7 -0.03 -9.13 -11.04
CA ALA A 7 0.72 -10.18 -11.73
C ALA A 7 -0.14 -11.44 -11.95
N ILE A 8 -0.86 -11.89 -10.92
CA ILE A 8 -1.81 -13.02 -11.05
C ILE A 8 -2.86 -12.69 -12.09
N TYR A 9 -3.51 -11.53 -12.02
CA TYR A 9 -4.56 -11.15 -12.98
C TYR A 9 -4.02 -11.14 -14.42
N SER A 10 -2.80 -10.64 -14.62
CA SER A 10 -2.14 -10.62 -15.94
C SER A 10 -1.74 -12.01 -16.48
N SER A 11 -1.72 -13.05 -15.63
CA SER A 11 -1.32 -14.42 -16.01
C SER A 11 -2.36 -15.19 -16.84
N ASN A 12 -3.54 -14.61 -17.10
CA ASN A 12 -4.64 -15.25 -17.84
C ASN A 12 -5.11 -16.60 -17.23
N TRP A 13 -4.99 -16.79 -15.92
CA TRP A 13 -5.40 -17.99 -15.19
C TRP A 13 -6.86 -18.41 -15.47
N TYR A 14 -7.75 -17.45 -15.73
CA TYR A 14 -9.17 -17.67 -16.03
C TYR A 14 -9.40 -18.32 -17.41
N ARG A 15 -8.40 -18.27 -18.30
CA ARG A 15 -8.43 -18.93 -19.62
C ARG A 15 -7.88 -20.36 -19.54
N GLN A 16 -7.16 -20.69 -18.47
CA GLN A 16 -6.63 -22.03 -18.24
C GLN A 16 -7.67 -22.90 -17.52
N HIS A 17 -7.89 -24.12 -18.00
CA HIS A 17 -8.88 -25.04 -17.42
C HIS A 17 -8.32 -25.76 -16.18
N PHE A 18 -8.21 -25.03 -15.07
CA PHE A 18 -7.77 -25.57 -13.77
C PHE A 18 -8.81 -25.31 -12.67
N PRO A 19 -9.92 -26.07 -12.64
CA PRO A 19 -11.02 -25.84 -11.69
C PRO A 19 -10.59 -25.89 -10.22
N SER A 20 -9.56 -26.66 -9.89
CA SER A 20 -8.98 -26.74 -8.53
C SER A 20 -8.19 -25.49 -8.11
N LEU A 21 -7.70 -24.68 -9.06
CA LEU A 21 -6.86 -23.51 -8.78
C LEU A 21 -7.65 -22.19 -8.75
N ILE A 22 -8.88 -22.17 -9.22
CA ILE A 22 -9.73 -20.97 -9.25
C ILE A 22 -9.94 -20.41 -7.84
N GLN A 23 -10.32 -21.27 -6.89
CA GLN A 23 -10.60 -20.87 -5.52
C GLN A 23 -9.36 -20.29 -4.79
N PRO A 24 -8.19 -20.97 -4.79
CA PRO A 24 -7.00 -20.39 -4.14
C PRO A 24 -6.51 -19.11 -4.84
N ILE A 25 -6.63 -19.00 -6.17
CA ILE A 25 -6.27 -17.77 -6.90
C ILE A 25 -7.15 -16.59 -6.49
N LEU A 26 -8.47 -16.79 -6.42
CA LEU A 26 -9.41 -15.75 -5.97
C LEU A 26 -9.12 -15.30 -4.54
N ILE A 27 -8.86 -16.25 -3.63
CA ILE A 27 -8.48 -15.96 -2.25
C ILE A 27 -7.18 -15.15 -2.21
N MET A 28 -6.19 -15.51 -3.02
CA MET A 28 -4.90 -14.81 -3.09
C MET A 28 -5.06 -13.37 -3.61
N ILE A 29 -5.88 -13.16 -4.64
CA ILE A 29 -6.22 -11.82 -5.15
C ILE A 29 -6.94 -11.00 -4.07
N GLN A 30 -7.94 -11.57 -3.41
CA GLN A 30 -8.72 -10.89 -2.38
C GLN A 30 -7.86 -10.49 -1.17
N ASN A 31 -6.95 -11.36 -0.73
CA ASN A 31 -6.03 -11.05 0.37
C ASN A 31 -4.99 -10.00 -0.02
N SER A 32 -4.52 -10.03 -1.28
CA SER A 32 -3.54 -9.07 -1.80
C SER A 32 -4.07 -7.63 -1.89
N GLN A 33 -5.40 -7.47 -2.00
CA GLN A 33 -6.07 -6.17 -1.97
C GLN A 33 -6.08 -5.53 -0.58
N ARG A 34 -5.87 -6.30 0.49
CA ARG A 34 -5.72 -5.72 1.83
C ARG A 34 -4.41 -4.94 1.89
N GLU A 35 -4.49 -3.70 2.36
CA GLU A 35 -3.31 -2.87 2.52
C GLU A 35 -2.42 -3.46 3.62
N ILE A 36 -1.19 -3.82 3.24
CA ILE A 36 -0.15 -4.18 4.20
C ILE A 36 0.38 -2.88 4.78
N THR A 37 -0.27 -2.38 5.82
CA THR A 37 0.17 -1.20 6.55
C THR A 37 1.02 -1.65 7.74
N ILE A 38 2.28 -1.22 7.76
CA ILE A 38 3.14 -1.41 8.93
C ILE A 38 2.81 -0.28 9.90
N THR A 39 2.28 -0.60 11.07
CA THR A 39 1.98 0.41 12.09
C THR A 39 3.16 0.54 13.04
N GLY A 40 3.79 1.72 13.07
CA GLY A 40 4.80 2.09 14.06
C GLY A 40 4.15 2.34 15.40
N GLY A 41 4.45 1.49 16.39
CA GLY A 41 3.96 1.62 17.77
C GLY A 41 2.44 1.63 17.92
N GLY A 42 1.67 1.17 16.91
CA GLY A 42 0.20 1.23 16.91
C GLY A 42 -0.42 2.60 16.60
N ILE A 43 0.41 3.64 16.42
CA ILE A 43 -0.07 5.04 16.35
C ILE A 43 0.04 5.59 14.91
N ILE A 44 1.08 5.19 14.18
CA ILE A 44 1.41 5.80 12.89
C ILE A 44 1.54 4.72 11.83
N ILE A 45 0.85 4.88 10.71
CA ILE A 45 1.07 4.04 9.53
C ILE A 45 2.38 4.47 8.87
N ILE A 46 3.38 3.58 8.88
CA ILE A 46 4.66 3.79 8.23
C ILE A 46 4.47 3.56 6.74
N ASN A 47 4.36 4.65 6.00
CA ASN A 47 4.39 4.65 4.55
C ASN A 47 5.13 5.90 4.05
N ALA A 48 5.54 5.91 2.78
CA ALA A 48 6.28 7.04 2.19
C ALA A 48 5.49 8.35 2.25
N ARG A 49 4.16 8.29 2.12
CA ARG A 49 3.28 9.46 2.20
C ARG A 49 3.29 10.10 3.59
N THR A 50 3.25 9.30 4.65
CA THR A 50 3.30 9.76 6.03
C THR A 50 4.63 10.44 6.33
N VAL A 51 5.74 9.85 5.88
CA VAL A 51 7.08 10.44 6.01
C VAL A 51 7.15 11.79 5.29
N LEU A 52 6.70 11.86 4.03
CA LEU A 52 6.67 13.11 3.28
C LEU A 52 5.76 14.16 3.92
N ASN A 53 4.64 13.75 4.52
CA ASN A 53 3.77 14.65 5.26
C ASN A 53 4.47 15.24 6.49
N ILE A 54 5.22 14.43 7.24
CA ILE A 54 6.02 14.90 8.39
C ILE A 54 7.04 15.94 7.90
N PHE A 55 7.76 15.66 6.82
CA PHE A 55 8.70 16.61 6.23
C PHE A 55 8.02 17.91 5.78
N LYS A 56 6.85 17.81 5.13
CA LYS A 56 6.06 18.98 4.70
C LYS A 56 5.66 19.86 5.89
N VAL A 57 5.20 19.24 6.98
CA VAL A 57 4.82 19.95 8.21
C VAL A 57 6.04 20.62 8.84
N ALA A 58 7.17 19.92 8.91
CA ALA A 58 8.42 20.48 9.43
C ALA A 58 8.89 21.69 8.60
N TRP A 59 8.82 21.60 7.27
CA TRP A 59 9.16 22.71 6.39
C TRP A 59 8.23 23.91 6.60
N SER A 60 6.92 23.65 6.68
CA SER A 60 5.91 24.68 6.94
C SER A 60 6.16 25.39 8.27
N ALA A 61 6.51 24.65 9.33
CA ALA A 61 6.85 25.22 10.63
C ALA A 61 8.08 26.12 10.54
N CYS A 62 9.15 25.66 9.87
CA CYS A 62 10.35 26.45 9.62
C CYS A 62 10.05 27.73 8.85
N THR A 63 9.18 27.69 7.83
CA THR A 63 8.81 28.88 7.05
C THR A 63 8.03 29.88 7.87
N VAL A 64 7.09 29.44 8.72
CA VAL A 64 6.32 30.32 9.60
C VAL A 64 7.23 31.04 10.59
N ILE A 65 8.16 30.30 11.20
CA ILE A 65 9.16 30.89 12.12
C ILE A 65 10.04 31.90 11.39
N LYS A 66 10.44 31.62 10.14
CA LYS A 66 11.22 32.56 9.32
C LYS A 66 10.42 33.78 8.89
N SER A 67 9.11 33.68 8.67
CA SER A 67 8.29 34.81 8.22
C SER A 67 7.91 35.79 9.33
N ILE A 68 8.01 35.37 10.58
CA ILE A 68 7.75 36.22 11.76
C ILE A 68 8.98 37.08 12.11
N LYS A 69 10.14 36.76 11.52
CA LYS A 69 11.42 37.43 11.75
C LYS A 69 11.78 38.33 10.57
#